data_AF-A0A180FSM3-F1
#
_entry.id   AF-A0A180FSM3-F1
#
_cell.length_a   1.000
_cell.length_b   1.000
_cell.length_c   1.000
_cell.angle_alpha   90.00
_cell.angle_beta   90.00
_cell.angle_gamma   90.00
#
_symmetry.space_group_name_H-M   'P 1'
#
loop_
_entity.id
_entity.type
_entity.pdbx_description
1 polymer ?
#
loop_
_entity_poly.entity_id
_entity_poly.type
_entity_poly.pdbx_seq_one_letter_code
_entity_poly.pdbx_strand_id
1 'polypeptide(L)'
;MIGLLITSLLTGASLIFVGFLSKRNPTLISGYHKLDEYQKKVFPDIAKKAMVTTGWVMIIGCFVSFLIKWSIGLFIFLIFPALIMSIYMVLKGDDISKKSTKILLLFPVSITILITVFLFVSSKEPSIHIEHGNINITGLYGETVPIKEIKHIQILDTIPEIRLRTNGFAFGSIRKGHFLVEGLGNVKLFLSSSSAPYIEIQTLSDQYIIVNFKNADKTINIYNEIKKNYD
;
A
#
# COMPACT_ATOMS: atom_id res chain seq x y z
N MET A 1 5.28 -5.41 -9.19
CA MET A 1 6.66 -5.11 -8.73
C MET A 1 7.38 -4.14 -9.64
N ILE A 2 7.35 -4.31 -10.97
CA ILE A 2 8.04 -3.40 -11.92
C ILE A 2 7.66 -1.92 -11.73
N GLY A 3 6.37 -1.60 -11.60
CA GLY A 3 5.93 -0.22 -11.44
C GLY A 3 6.49 0.43 -10.16
N LEU A 4 6.47 -0.30 -9.04
CA LEU A 4 7.01 0.17 -7.77
C LEU A 4 8.53 0.38 -7.83
N LEU A 5 9.24 -0.50 -8.54
CA LEU A 5 10.66 -0.33 -8.81
C LEU A 5 10.91 0.97 -9.60
N ILE A 6 10.21 1.18 -10.73
CA ILE A 6 10.38 2.39 -11.55
C ILE A 6 10.12 3.65 -10.73
N THR A 7 9.04 3.69 -9.93
CA THR A 7 8.75 4.83 -9.06
C THR A 7 9.83 5.07 -8.01
N SER A 8 10.38 4.00 -7.42
CA SER A 8 11.46 4.11 -6.43
C SER A 8 12.77 4.61 -7.02
N LEU A 9 13.13 4.17 -8.24
CA LEU A 9 14.31 4.64 -8.97
C LEU A 9 14.19 6.13 -9.32
N LEU A 10 13.03 6.55 -9.83
CA LEU A 10 12.76 7.97 -10.13
C LEU A 10 12.82 8.84 -8.87
N THR A 11 12.29 8.35 -7.74
CA THR A 11 12.31 9.08 -6.47
C THR A 11 13.73 9.18 -5.89
N GLY A 12 14.50 8.10 -5.95
CA GLY A 12 15.91 8.13 -5.52
C GLY A 12 16.76 9.05 -6.38
N ALA A 13 16.56 9.02 -7.71
CA ALA A 13 17.27 9.89 -8.64
C ALA A 13 16.91 11.37 -8.43
N SER A 14 15.63 11.68 -8.18
CA SER A 14 15.20 13.05 -7.90
C SER A 14 15.80 13.58 -6.59
N LEU A 15 15.89 12.75 -5.54
CA LEU A 15 16.57 13.12 -4.29
C LEU A 15 18.06 13.42 -4.51
N ILE A 16 18.76 12.60 -5.29
CA ILE A 16 20.17 12.84 -5.62
C ILE A 16 20.29 14.19 -6.35
N PHE A 17 19.46 14.41 -7.38
CA PHE A 17 19.44 15.66 -8.15
C PHE A 17 19.17 16.88 -7.27
N VAL A 18 18.13 16.84 -6.44
CA VAL A 18 17.78 17.93 -5.50
C VAL A 18 18.89 18.14 -4.47
N GLY A 19 19.58 17.09 -4.02
CA GLY A 19 20.73 17.20 -3.14
C GLY A 19 21.88 18.01 -3.75
N PHE A 20 22.23 17.74 -5.01
CA PHE A 20 23.23 18.55 -5.72
C PHE A 20 22.74 19.97 -5.98
N LEU A 21 21.46 20.15 -6.34
CA LEU A 21 20.86 21.46 -6.58
C LEU A 21 20.85 22.32 -5.32
N SER A 22 20.56 21.73 -4.16
CA SER A 22 20.53 22.40 -2.84
C SER A 22 21.91 22.93 -2.44
N LYS A 23 22.99 22.22 -2.81
CA LYS A 23 24.35 22.73 -2.63
C LYS A 23 24.71 23.83 -3.64
N ARG A 24 24.31 23.66 -4.89
CA ARG A 24 24.63 24.62 -5.97
C ARG A 24 23.91 25.94 -5.80
N ASN A 25 22.63 25.90 -5.41
CA ASN A 25 21.75 27.05 -5.24
C ASN A 25 21.10 27.02 -3.84
N PRO A 26 21.84 27.34 -2.76
CA PRO A 26 21.33 27.24 -1.39
C PRO A 26 20.09 28.09 -1.10
N THR A 27 19.89 29.19 -1.85
CA THR A 27 18.73 30.09 -1.71
C THR A 27 17.40 29.42 -2.04
N LEU A 28 17.40 28.29 -2.76
CA LEU A 28 16.21 27.48 -3.02
C LEU A 28 15.70 26.75 -1.77
N ILE A 29 16.55 26.58 -0.75
CA ILE A 29 16.18 25.96 0.50
C ILE A 29 15.27 26.93 1.25
N SER A 30 14.03 26.51 1.51
CA SER A 30 13.09 27.31 2.29
C SER A 30 13.68 27.65 3.66
N GLY A 31 13.67 28.94 3.99
CA GLY A 31 14.24 29.43 5.25
C GLY A 31 15.77 29.66 5.24
N TYR A 32 16.48 29.43 4.14
CA TYR A 32 17.94 29.64 4.06
C TYR A 32 18.38 31.05 4.47
N HIS A 33 17.60 32.07 4.07
CA HIS A 33 17.89 33.46 4.41
C HIS A 33 17.87 33.73 5.93
N LYS A 34 17.14 32.92 6.70
CA LYS A 34 17.00 33.03 8.17
C LYS A 34 18.13 32.36 8.95
N LEU A 35 19.02 31.63 8.26
CA LEU A 35 20.17 30.97 8.88
C LEU A 35 21.28 31.97 9.21
N ASP A 36 22.04 31.69 10.27
CA ASP A 36 23.25 32.44 10.60
C ASP A 36 24.38 32.19 9.56
N GLU A 37 25.45 32.98 9.61
CA GLU A 37 26.52 32.93 8.62
C GLU A 37 27.28 31.59 8.63
N TYR A 38 27.40 30.96 9.79
CA TYR A 38 28.01 29.65 9.95
C TYR A 38 27.14 28.54 9.36
N GLN A 39 25.85 28.52 9.69
CA GLN A 39 24.84 27.62 9.19
C GLN A 39 24.69 27.74 7.68
N LYS A 40 24.75 28.94 7.11
CA LYS A 40 24.73 29.16 5.65
C LYS A 40 25.87 28.46 4.92
N LYS A 41 27.03 28.31 5.58
CA LYS A 41 28.21 27.61 5.05
C LYS A 41 28.09 26.09 5.18
N VAL A 42 27.56 25.59 6.29
CA VAL A 42 27.57 24.15 6.63
C VAL A 42 26.30 23.42 6.15
N PHE A 43 25.14 24.07 6.23
CA PHE A 43 23.83 23.45 5.95
C PHE A 43 23.69 22.89 4.52
N PRO A 44 24.13 23.58 3.45
CA PRO A 44 23.99 23.05 2.09
C PRO A 44 24.76 21.74 1.86
N ASP A 45 25.92 21.58 2.52
CA ASP A 45 26.71 20.36 2.45
C ASP A 45 26.06 19.20 3.20
N ILE A 46 25.50 19.48 4.39
CA ILE A 46 24.74 18.50 5.17
C ILE A 46 23.49 18.06 4.40
N ALA A 47 22.75 19.02 3.84
CA ALA A 47 21.54 18.77 3.05
C ALA A 47 21.84 17.89 1.82
N LYS A 48 22.87 18.26 1.04
CA LYS A 48 23.34 17.44 -0.08
C LYS A 48 23.69 16.03 0.36
N LYS A 49 24.54 15.89 1.40
CA LYS A 49 25.00 14.58 1.86
C LYS A 49 23.82 13.70 2.26
N ALA A 50 22.85 14.25 2.99
CA ALA A 50 21.70 13.46 3.38
C ALA A 50 20.81 13.05 2.21
N MET A 51 20.46 13.97 1.33
CA MET A 51 19.61 13.67 0.16
C MET A 51 20.26 12.66 -0.78
N VAL A 52 21.56 12.82 -1.06
CA VAL A 52 22.31 11.91 -1.92
C VAL A 52 22.45 10.53 -1.29
N THR A 53 22.79 10.44 0.00
CA THR A 53 22.88 9.15 0.71
C THR A 53 21.52 8.45 0.73
N THR A 54 20.45 9.15 1.08
CA THR A 54 19.09 8.59 1.06
C THR A 54 18.73 8.09 -0.33
N GLY A 55 18.96 8.89 -1.38
CA GLY A 55 18.65 8.51 -2.76
C GLY A 55 19.40 7.25 -3.21
N TRP A 56 20.68 7.11 -2.87
CA TRP A 56 21.44 5.89 -3.18
C TRP A 56 20.97 4.66 -2.39
N VAL A 57 20.69 4.81 -1.09
CA VAL A 57 20.16 3.71 -0.27
C VAL A 57 18.80 3.24 -0.81
N MET A 58 17.95 4.17 -1.24
CA MET A 58 16.66 3.87 -1.88
C MET A 58 16.85 3.10 -3.18
N ILE A 59 17.69 3.59 -4.09
CA ILE A 59 17.94 2.95 -5.40
C ILE A 59 18.50 1.54 -5.21
N ILE A 60 19.59 1.40 -4.44
CA ILE A 60 20.27 0.12 -4.26
C ILE A 60 19.36 -0.85 -3.50
N GLY A 61 18.76 -0.42 -2.41
CA GLY A 61 17.90 -1.25 -1.58
C GLY A 61 16.64 -1.73 -2.32
N CYS A 62 16.00 -0.85 -3.09
CA CYS A 62 14.85 -1.25 -3.90
C CYS A 62 15.25 -2.17 -5.07
N PHE A 63 16.38 -1.91 -5.73
CA PHE A 63 16.88 -2.76 -6.80
C PHE A 63 17.21 -4.16 -6.30
N VAL A 64 17.95 -4.29 -5.19
CA VAL A 64 18.25 -5.59 -4.55
C VAL A 64 16.97 -6.30 -4.15
N SER A 65 16.03 -5.59 -3.48
CA SER A 65 14.74 -6.16 -3.06
C SER A 65 13.93 -6.69 -4.24
N PHE A 66 13.99 -6.01 -5.39
CA PHE A 66 13.36 -6.48 -6.61
C PHE A 66 14.00 -7.77 -7.15
N LEU A 67 15.34 -7.86 -7.18
CA LEU A 67 16.05 -9.05 -7.68
C LEU A 67 15.71 -10.31 -6.88
N ILE A 68 15.61 -10.19 -5.56
CA ILE A 68 15.25 -11.30 -4.66
C ILE A 68 13.73 -11.51 -4.51
N LYS A 69 12.91 -10.78 -5.29
CA LYS A 69 11.44 -10.80 -5.22
C LYS A 69 10.87 -10.50 -3.83
N TRP A 70 11.60 -9.73 -3.02
CA TRP A 70 11.18 -9.33 -1.67
C TRP A 70 10.30 -8.08 -1.73
N SER A 71 9.00 -8.31 -1.91
CA SER A 71 7.99 -7.25 -2.05
C SER A 71 7.98 -6.26 -0.90
N ILE A 72 8.17 -6.75 0.33
CA ILE A 72 8.23 -5.92 1.55
C ILE A 72 9.47 -5.02 1.55
N GLY A 73 10.61 -5.52 1.09
CA GLY A 73 11.86 -4.75 1.00
C GLY A 73 11.71 -3.48 0.17
N LEU A 74 10.94 -3.52 -0.93
CA LEU A 74 10.65 -2.34 -1.76
C LEU A 74 9.98 -1.20 -0.96
N PHE A 75 9.10 -1.52 -0.02
CA PHE A 75 8.45 -0.52 0.82
C PHE A 75 9.39 -0.03 1.93
N ILE A 76 10.18 -0.92 2.53
CA ILE A 76 11.13 -0.56 3.58
C ILE A 76 12.13 0.46 3.05
N PHE A 77 12.77 0.15 1.92
CA PHE A 77 13.79 1.04 1.35
C PHE A 77 13.21 2.30 0.74
N LEU A 78 11.92 2.37 0.39
CA LEU A 78 11.28 3.60 -0.05
C LEU A 78 11.06 4.60 1.11
N ILE A 79 10.78 4.10 2.32
CA ILE A 79 10.29 4.93 3.43
C ILE A 79 11.34 5.13 4.53
N PHE A 80 11.95 4.04 5.01
CA PHE A 80 12.79 4.07 6.21
C PHE A 80 14.11 4.84 6.03
N PRO A 81 14.82 4.79 4.89
CA PRO A 81 16.05 5.58 4.72
C PRO A 81 15.85 7.08 4.91
N ALA A 82 14.73 7.63 4.40
CA ALA A 82 14.40 9.04 4.58
C ALA A 82 14.10 9.35 6.05
N LEU A 83 13.38 8.46 6.74
CA LEU A 83 13.06 8.59 8.16
C LEU A 83 14.32 8.53 9.05
N ILE A 84 15.20 7.54 8.82
CA ILE A 84 16.47 7.41 9.55
C ILE A 84 17.36 8.64 9.34
N MET A 85 17.49 9.11 8.10
CA MET A 85 18.31 10.29 7.80
C MET A 85 17.72 11.58 8.41
N SER A 86 16.39 11.71 8.46
CA SER A 86 15.74 12.82 9.15
C SER A 86 16.04 12.79 10.67
N ILE A 87 16.01 11.61 11.30
CA ILE A 87 16.36 11.45 12.71
C ILE A 87 17.85 11.77 12.93
N TYR A 88 18.73 11.24 12.09
CA TYR A 88 20.18 11.52 12.15
C TYR A 88 20.50 13.01 12.08
N MET A 89 19.87 13.75 11.15
CA MET A 89 20.07 15.19 11.01
C MET A 89 19.64 15.97 12.25
N VAL A 90 18.58 15.52 12.95
CA VAL A 90 18.14 16.15 14.19
C VAL A 90 19.02 15.80 15.37
N LEU A 91 19.48 14.55 15.48
CA LEU A 91 20.41 14.15 16.54
C LEU A 91 21.78 14.84 16.43
N LYS A 92 22.19 15.21 15.22
CA LYS A 92 23.49 15.84 14.96
C LYS A 92 23.43 17.37 14.82
N GLY A 93 22.24 17.95 14.65
CA GLY A 93 22.07 19.39 14.47
C GLY A 93 22.07 20.13 15.80
N ASP A 94 23.18 20.77 16.15
CA ASP A 94 23.20 21.76 17.23
C ASP A 94 22.37 23.00 16.82
N ASP A 95 21.40 23.36 17.65
CA ASP A 95 20.66 24.62 17.70
C ASP A 95 19.87 25.11 16.46
N ILE A 96 19.50 24.23 15.52
CA ILE A 96 18.53 24.57 14.48
C ILE A 96 17.10 24.49 15.06
N SER A 97 16.65 25.56 15.71
CA SER A 97 15.26 25.87 16.12
C SER A 97 14.38 24.69 16.59
N LYS A 98 14.28 24.53 17.92
CA LYS A 98 13.53 23.47 18.63
C LYS A 98 12.05 23.29 18.25
N LYS A 99 11.45 24.19 17.45
CA LYS A 99 10.01 24.17 17.08
C LYS A 99 9.76 23.81 15.60
N SER A 100 10.56 24.35 14.65
CA SER A 100 10.41 24.05 13.21
C SER A 100 10.96 22.67 12.85
N THR A 101 11.99 22.22 13.56
CA THR A 101 12.67 20.93 13.33
C THR A 101 11.83 19.75 13.81
N LYS A 102 10.97 19.95 14.82
CA LYS A 102 9.97 18.96 15.26
C LYS A 102 8.89 18.71 14.21
N ILE A 103 8.39 19.75 13.55
CA ILE A 103 7.37 19.64 12.50
C ILE A 103 7.93 18.93 11.26
N LEU A 104 9.18 19.23 10.90
CA LEU A 104 9.89 18.60 9.78
C LEU A 104 10.16 17.09 9.99
N LEU A 105 10.26 16.65 11.25
CA LEU A 105 10.35 15.23 11.64
C LEU A 105 8.97 14.57 11.80
N LEU A 106 8.02 15.26 12.42
CA LEU A 106 6.70 14.71 12.74
C LEU A 106 5.88 14.41 11.48
N PHE A 107 6.03 15.21 10.42
CA PHE A 107 5.28 15.04 9.18
C PHE A 107 5.63 13.75 8.39
N PRO A 108 6.91 13.42 8.08
CA PRO A 108 7.25 12.16 7.41
C PRO A 108 7.01 10.93 8.30
N VAL A 109 7.15 11.07 9.62
CA VAL A 109 6.83 9.99 10.56
C VAL A 109 5.31 9.75 10.61
N SER A 110 4.51 10.81 10.71
CA SER A 110 3.05 10.69 10.76
C SER A 110 2.48 10.12 9.47
N ILE A 111 2.99 10.53 8.30
CA ILE A 111 2.52 9.96 7.03
C ILE A 111 2.90 8.49 6.88
N THR A 112 4.08 8.09 7.39
CA THR A 112 4.50 6.68 7.42
C THR A 112 3.58 5.86 8.32
N ILE A 113 3.24 6.38 9.50
CA ILE A 113 2.29 5.73 10.42
C ILE A 113 0.91 5.62 9.76
N LEU A 114 0.41 6.70 9.13
CA LEU A 114 -0.88 6.70 8.45
C LEU A 114 -0.93 5.66 7.32
N ILE A 115 0.11 5.59 6.48
CA ILE A 115 0.20 4.59 5.41
C ILE A 115 0.25 3.18 6.01
N THR A 116 1.03 2.96 7.06
CA THR A 116 1.15 1.65 7.72
C THR A 116 -0.18 1.21 8.33
N VAL A 117 -0.87 2.10 9.03
CA VAL A 117 -2.20 1.85 9.60
C VAL A 117 -3.20 1.58 8.49
N PHE A 118 -3.20 2.38 7.42
CA PHE A 118 -4.07 2.17 6.26
C PHE A 118 -3.84 0.80 5.61
N LEU A 119 -2.59 0.41 5.38
CA LEU A 119 -2.24 -0.90 4.82
C LEU A 119 -2.65 -2.04 5.76
N PHE A 120 -2.41 -1.88 7.06
CA PHE A 120 -2.79 -2.88 8.07
C PHE A 120 -4.31 -3.09 8.11
N VAL A 121 -5.08 -2.01 8.19
CA VAL A 121 -6.55 -2.05 8.19
C VAL A 121 -7.08 -2.62 6.87
N SER A 122 -6.57 -2.16 5.74
CA SER A 122 -7.00 -2.63 4.41
C SER A 122 -6.64 -4.10 4.15
N SER A 123 -5.59 -4.62 4.80
CA SER A 123 -5.17 -6.01 4.69
C SER A 123 -5.94 -6.97 5.60
N LYS A 124 -6.75 -6.48 6.55
CA LYS A 124 -7.58 -7.33 7.39
C LYS A 124 -8.59 -8.10 6.56
N GLU A 125 -8.61 -9.42 6.71
CA GLU A 125 -9.53 -10.32 6.03
C GLU A 125 -11.00 -9.90 6.29
N PRO A 126 -11.89 -9.94 5.28
CA PRO A 126 -13.31 -9.66 5.48
C PRO A 126 -13.93 -10.70 6.44
N SER A 127 -15.05 -10.35 7.07
CA SER A 127 -15.94 -11.34 7.68
C SER A 127 -17.22 -11.45 6.86
N ILE A 128 -17.82 -12.64 6.86
CA ILE A 128 -19.12 -12.88 6.25
C ILE A 128 -20.07 -13.30 7.36
N HIS A 129 -21.22 -12.65 7.41
CA HIS A 129 -22.31 -12.96 8.33
C HIS A 129 -23.60 -13.09 7.55
N ILE A 130 -24.38 -14.13 7.84
CA ILE A 130 -25.69 -14.34 7.22
C ILE A 130 -26.75 -13.97 8.24
N GLU A 131 -27.46 -12.87 7.98
CA GLU A 131 -28.46 -12.35 8.91
C GLU A 131 -29.64 -11.75 8.13
N HIS A 132 -30.87 -11.98 8.63
CA HIS A 132 -32.10 -11.42 8.07
C HIS A 132 -32.28 -11.67 6.55
N GLY A 133 -31.84 -12.84 6.06
CA GLY A 133 -31.92 -13.18 4.64
C GLY A 133 -30.90 -12.48 3.73
N ASN A 134 -29.83 -11.91 4.31
CA ASN A 134 -28.76 -11.26 3.58
C ASN A 134 -27.38 -11.85 3.92
N ILE A 135 -26.50 -11.91 2.94
CA ILE A 135 -25.07 -12.16 3.10
C ILE A 135 -24.39 -10.80 3.28
N ASN A 136 -23.85 -10.54 4.47
CA ASN A 136 -23.13 -9.32 4.79
C ASN A 136 -21.62 -9.59 4.78
N ILE A 137 -20.95 -9.08 3.76
CA ILE A 137 -19.49 -9.07 3.63
C ILE A 137 -18.97 -7.77 4.24
N THR A 138 -18.25 -7.86 5.35
CA THR A 138 -17.71 -6.68 6.04
C THR A 138 -16.30 -6.31 5.56
N GLY A 139 -15.84 -5.15 5.99
CA GLY A 139 -14.50 -4.65 5.72
C GLY A 139 -14.45 -3.67 4.55
N LEU A 140 -13.25 -3.44 4.03
CA LEU A 140 -13.03 -2.50 2.94
C LEU A 140 -13.77 -2.97 1.68
N TYR A 141 -14.60 -2.09 1.10
CA TYR A 141 -15.53 -2.40 0.01
C TYR A 141 -16.65 -3.38 0.36
N GLY A 142 -17.04 -3.49 1.64
CA GLY A 142 -18.11 -4.39 2.09
C GLY A 142 -19.38 -4.34 1.24
N GLU A 143 -20.15 -5.41 1.30
CA GLU A 143 -21.35 -5.61 0.49
C GLU A 143 -22.41 -6.35 1.27
N THR A 144 -23.67 -6.04 0.98
CA THR A 144 -24.83 -6.79 1.44
C THR A 144 -25.51 -7.38 0.20
N VAL A 145 -25.59 -8.70 0.13
CA VAL A 145 -26.24 -9.42 -0.96
C VAL A 145 -27.50 -10.10 -0.41
N PRO A 146 -28.70 -9.72 -0.85
CA PRO A 146 -29.92 -10.44 -0.49
C PRO A 146 -29.86 -11.87 -1.05
N ILE A 147 -30.14 -12.87 -0.22
CA ILE A 147 -30.07 -14.29 -0.64
C ILE A 147 -31.02 -14.55 -1.81
N LYS A 148 -32.21 -13.93 -1.79
CA LYS A 148 -33.21 -13.98 -2.87
C LYS A 148 -32.71 -13.45 -4.22
N GLU A 149 -31.63 -12.67 -4.23
CA GLU A 149 -31.02 -12.12 -5.46
C GLU A 149 -29.85 -12.97 -5.95
N ILE A 150 -29.53 -14.07 -5.28
CA ILE A 150 -28.50 -15.01 -5.73
C ILE A 150 -29.09 -15.88 -6.84
N LYS A 151 -28.41 -15.88 -7.99
CA LYS A 151 -28.73 -16.71 -9.15
C LYS A 151 -28.08 -18.08 -9.03
N HIS A 152 -26.80 -18.11 -8.65
CA HIS A 152 -26.08 -19.33 -8.29
C HIS A 152 -24.88 -19.01 -7.41
N ILE A 153 -24.41 -20.04 -6.71
CA ILE A 153 -23.16 -20.03 -5.93
C ILE A 153 -22.36 -21.29 -6.27
N GLN A 154 -21.04 -21.14 -6.41
CA GLN A 154 -20.14 -22.28 -6.67
C GLN A 154 -18.77 -22.11 -6.01
N ILE A 155 -18.12 -23.25 -5.71
CA ILE A 155 -16.70 -23.28 -5.36
C ILE A 155 -15.88 -23.37 -6.65
N LEU A 156 -14.83 -22.57 -6.73
CA LEU A 156 -13.85 -22.60 -7.81
C LEU A 156 -12.46 -22.96 -7.26
N ASP A 157 -11.72 -23.78 -8.00
CA ASP A 157 -10.31 -24.07 -7.72
C ASP A 157 -9.37 -22.99 -8.27
N THR A 158 -9.83 -22.25 -9.28
CA THR A 158 -9.11 -21.14 -9.91
C THR A 158 -10.08 -20.05 -10.32
N ILE A 159 -9.59 -18.81 -10.44
CA ILE A 159 -10.37 -17.69 -10.95
C ILE A 159 -9.78 -17.24 -12.30
N PRO A 160 -10.59 -16.69 -13.22
CA PRO A 160 -10.06 -16.13 -14.46
C PRO A 160 -9.08 -14.98 -14.21
N GLU A 161 -8.32 -14.62 -15.25
CA GLU A 161 -7.29 -13.58 -15.13
C GLU A 161 -7.89 -12.23 -14.69
N ILE A 162 -7.36 -11.66 -13.62
CA ILE A 162 -7.68 -10.31 -13.18
C ILE A 162 -6.95 -9.33 -14.10
N ARG A 163 -7.67 -8.74 -15.06
CA ARG A 163 -7.12 -7.82 -16.06
C ARG A 163 -6.77 -6.46 -15.48
N LEU A 164 -7.70 -5.87 -14.73
CA LEU A 164 -7.55 -4.49 -14.25
C LEU A 164 -8.21 -4.29 -12.88
N ARG A 165 -7.58 -3.47 -12.03
CA ARG A 165 -8.23 -2.92 -10.84
C ARG A 165 -8.93 -1.62 -11.20
N THR A 166 -10.27 -1.61 -11.24
CA THR A 166 -11.04 -0.41 -11.59
C THR A 166 -11.22 0.51 -10.38
N ASN A 167 -11.51 -0.05 -9.20
CA ASN A 167 -11.52 0.67 -7.93
C ASN A 167 -11.34 -0.30 -6.77
N GLY A 168 -10.19 -0.30 -6.11
CA GLY A 168 -9.93 -1.31 -5.09
C GLY A 168 -8.61 -1.17 -4.33
N PHE A 169 -8.47 -2.01 -3.32
CA PHE A 169 -7.21 -2.29 -2.65
C PHE A 169 -6.55 -3.54 -3.25
N ALA A 170 -5.27 -3.44 -3.59
CA ALA A 170 -4.48 -4.55 -4.09
C ALA A 170 -3.08 -4.51 -3.48
N PHE A 171 -2.74 -5.51 -2.67
CA PHE A 171 -1.45 -5.61 -2.01
C PHE A 171 -1.07 -7.09 -1.82
N GLY A 172 0.08 -7.51 -2.35
CA GLY A 172 0.47 -8.92 -2.35
C GLY A 172 -0.57 -9.79 -3.06
N SER A 173 -1.10 -10.79 -2.36
CA SER A 173 -2.21 -11.67 -2.79
C SER A 173 -3.60 -11.11 -2.49
N ILE A 174 -3.72 -10.02 -1.74
CA ILE A 174 -5.01 -9.46 -1.32
C ILE A 174 -5.60 -8.61 -2.45
N ARG A 175 -6.86 -8.82 -2.80
CA ARG A 175 -7.63 -8.04 -3.77
C ARG A 175 -9.01 -7.72 -3.20
N LYS A 176 -9.33 -6.44 -3.01
CA LYS A 176 -10.63 -6.00 -2.47
C LYS A 176 -11.21 -4.85 -3.27
N GLY A 177 -12.49 -4.93 -3.62
CA GLY A 177 -13.18 -3.90 -4.42
C GLY A 177 -13.47 -4.37 -5.83
N HIS A 178 -13.54 -3.43 -6.78
CA HIS A 178 -13.97 -3.66 -8.16
C HIS A 178 -12.77 -3.92 -9.08
N PHE A 179 -12.89 -4.99 -9.85
CA PHE A 179 -11.88 -5.44 -10.81
C PHE A 179 -12.55 -5.87 -12.12
N LEU A 180 -11.83 -5.67 -13.21
CA LEU A 180 -12.15 -6.28 -14.49
C LEU A 180 -11.49 -7.66 -14.54
N VAL A 181 -12.31 -8.70 -14.66
CA VAL A 181 -11.89 -10.11 -14.74
C VAL A 181 -12.26 -10.63 -16.12
N GLU A 182 -11.33 -11.38 -16.73
CA GLU A 182 -11.54 -11.95 -18.06
C GLU A 182 -12.76 -12.86 -18.10
N GLY A 183 -13.61 -12.69 -19.12
CA GLY A 183 -14.86 -13.44 -19.29
C GLY A 183 -16.01 -13.02 -18.37
N LEU A 184 -15.74 -12.49 -17.18
CA LEU A 184 -16.75 -12.11 -16.18
C LEU A 184 -17.07 -10.60 -16.16
N GLY A 185 -16.24 -9.77 -16.79
CA GLY A 185 -16.43 -8.33 -16.80
C GLY A 185 -16.12 -7.70 -15.43
N ASN A 186 -16.99 -6.82 -14.94
CA ASN A 186 -16.79 -6.15 -13.65
C ASN A 186 -17.19 -7.09 -12.50
N VAL A 187 -16.21 -7.46 -11.69
CA VAL A 187 -16.36 -8.38 -10.55
C VAL A 187 -15.95 -7.65 -9.27
N LYS A 188 -16.72 -7.85 -8.21
CA LYS A 188 -16.30 -7.43 -6.87
C LYS A 188 -15.49 -8.55 -6.21
N LEU A 189 -14.23 -8.28 -5.93
CA LEU A 189 -13.32 -9.23 -5.31
C LEU A 189 -13.19 -8.95 -3.82
N PHE A 190 -13.13 -10.03 -3.03
CA PHE A 190 -12.78 -10.05 -1.61
C PHE A 190 -11.78 -11.17 -1.34
N LEU A 191 -10.64 -11.11 -2.03
CA LEU A 191 -9.60 -12.12 -1.96
C LEU A 191 -8.60 -11.78 -0.86
N SER A 192 -8.38 -12.73 0.04
CA SER A 192 -7.33 -12.66 1.08
C SER A 192 -6.16 -13.61 0.81
N SER A 193 -6.29 -14.46 -0.21
CA SER A 193 -5.25 -15.38 -0.69
C SER A 193 -5.27 -15.48 -2.21
N SER A 194 -4.17 -15.92 -2.80
CA SER A 194 -4.08 -16.29 -4.23
C SER A 194 -4.21 -17.80 -4.45
N SER A 195 -4.66 -18.53 -3.43
CA SER A 195 -4.85 -19.97 -3.46
C SER A 195 -6.32 -20.30 -3.28
N ALA A 196 -6.73 -21.41 -3.90
CA ALA A 196 -8.04 -21.99 -3.74
C ALA A 196 -8.31 -22.45 -2.30
N PRO A 197 -9.59 -22.71 -1.96
CA PRO A 197 -10.77 -22.54 -2.81
C PRO A 197 -11.25 -21.08 -2.88
N TYR A 198 -12.08 -20.79 -3.87
CA TYR A 198 -12.80 -19.52 -4.02
C TYR A 198 -14.30 -19.75 -4.04
N ILE A 199 -15.06 -18.79 -3.52
CA ILE A 199 -16.53 -18.77 -3.62
C ILE A 199 -16.88 -17.76 -4.71
N GLU A 200 -17.58 -18.18 -5.74
CA GLU A 200 -18.24 -17.29 -6.70
C GLU A 200 -19.73 -17.21 -6.37
N ILE A 201 -20.23 -15.98 -6.28
CA ILE A 201 -21.65 -15.66 -6.14
C ILE A 201 -22.04 -14.86 -7.39
N GLN A 202 -23.00 -15.36 -8.16
CA GLN A 202 -23.64 -14.61 -9.23
C GLN A 202 -25.01 -14.11 -8.76
N THR A 203 -25.31 -12.84 -8.96
CA THR A 203 -26.63 -12.28 -8.69
C THR A 203 -27.56 -12.37 -9.89
N LEU A 204 -28.87 -12.18 -9.69
CA LEU A 204 -29.87 -12.10 -10.75
C LEU A 204 -29.64 -10.91 -11.71
N SER A 205 -28.87 -9.91 -11.28
CA SER A 205 -28.43 -8.76 -12.10
C SER A 205 -27.13 -9.02 -12.87
N ASP A 206 -26.68 -10.29 -12.94
CA ASP A 206 -25.44 -10.73 -13.56
C ASP A 206 -24.18 -10.04 -12.99
N GLN A 207 -24.23 -9.63 -11.72
CA GLN A 207 -23.05 -9.19 -10.98
C GLN A 207 -22.33 -10.38 -10.36
N TYR A 208 -21.01 -10.37 -10.44
CA TYR A 208 -20.16 -11.42 -9.87
C TYR A 208 -19.43 -10.90 -8.64
N ILE A 209 -19.47 -11.70 -7.58
CA ILE A 209 -18.71 -11.49 -6.36
C ILE A 209 -17.85 -12.73 -6.13
N ILE A 210 -16.55 -12.54 -5.94
CA ILE A 210 -15.63 -13.65 -5.65
C ILE A 210 -14.92 -13.40 -4.32
N VAL A 211 -15.00 -14.39 -3.43
CA VAL A 211 -14.46 -14.32 -2.07
C VAL A 211 -13.51 -15.49 -1.82
N ASN A 212 -12.41 -15.24 -1.13
CA ASN A 212 -11.69 -16.29 -0.42
C ASN A 212 -11.04 -15.79 0.88
N PHE A 213 -10.67 -16.74 1.72
CA PHE A 213 -9.98 -16.49 2.97
C PHE A 213 -8.57 -17.11 2.92
N LYS A 214 -7.68 -16.65 3.79
CA LYS A 214 -6.32 -17.21 3.96
C LYS A 214 -6.35 -18.68 4.33
N ASN A 215 -7.36 -19.08 5.10
CA ASN A 215 -7.61 -20.47 5.48
C ASN A 215 -8.64 -21.08 4.50
N ALA A 216 -8.27 -22.18 3.86
CA ALA A 216 -9.11 -22.89 2.91
C ALA A 216 -10.39 -23.46 3.57
N ASP A 217 -10.27 -24.08 4.74
CA ASP A 217 -11.41 -24.64 5.50
C ASP A 217 -12.41 -23.55 5.87
N LYS A 218 -11.92 -22.35 6.22
CA LYS A 218 -12.80 -21.19 6.47
C LYS A 218 -13.62 -20.84 5.23
N THR A 219 -13.00 -20.89 4.05
CA THR A 219 -13.70 -20.62 2.78
C THR A 219 -14.77 -21.68 2.51
N ILE A 220 -14.45 -22.96 2.71
CA ILE A 220 -15.41 -24.07 2.53
C ILE A 220 -16.57 -23.97 3.53
N ASN A 221 -16.29 -23.66 4.80
CA ASN A 221 -17.30 -23.51 5.82
C ASN A 221 -18.29 -22.39 5.50
N ILE A 222 -17.79 -21.22 5.06
CA ILE A 222 -18.65 -20.10 4.65
C ILE A 222 -19.50 -20.47 3.43
N TYR A 223 -18.94 -21.17 2.44
CA TYR A 223 -19.72 -21.65 1.31
C TYR A 223 -20.88 -22.55 1.75
N ASN A 224 -20.61 -23.52 2.62
CA ASN A 224 -21.64 -24.42 3.14
C ASN A 224 -22.71 -23.67 3.94
N GLU A 225 -22.32 -22.64 4.70
CA GLU A 225 -23.24 -21.78 5.44
C GLU A 225 -24.16 -20.99 4.49
N ILE A 226 -23.61 -20.41 3.43
CA ILE A 226 -24.40 -19.71 2.41
C ILE A 226 -25.36 -20.67 1.73
N LYS A 227 -24.85 -21.83 1.28
CA LYS A 227 -25.65 -22.83 0.58
C LYS A 227 -26.85 -23.30 1.41
N LYS A 228 -26.67 -23.52 2.71
CA LYS A 228 -27.74 -23.93 3.63
C LYS A 228 -28.89 -22.90 3.75
N ASN A 229 -28.60 -21.62 3.53
CA ASN A 229 -29.61 -20.56 3.58
C ASN A 229 -30.17 -20.20 2.19
N TYR A 230 -29.56 -20.73 1.13
CA TYR A 230 -29.94 -20.56 -0.26
C TYR A 230 -30.92 -21.65 -0.73
N ASP A 231 -30.70 -22.90 -0.29
CA ASP A 231 -31.57 -24.07 -0.53
C ASP A 231 -32.86 -24.00 0.34
#